data_AF-A0A8I0TST8-F1
#
_entry.id   AF-A0A8I0TST8-F1
#
_cell.length_a   1.000
_cell.length_b   1.000
_cell.length_c   1.000
_cell.angle_alpha   90.00
_cell.angle_beta   90.00
_cell.angle_gamma   90.00
#
_symmetry.space_group_name_H-M   'P 1'
#
loop_
_entity.id
_entity.type
_entity.pdbx_description
1 polymer ?
#
loop_
_entity_poly.entity_id
_entity_poly.type
_entity_poly.pdbx_seq_one_letter_code
_entity_poly.pdbx_strand_id
1 'polypeptide(L)'
;MTGTDDDLFHVVSPAHGARTLEQVARIRALLAEGVDVSAPDEQGATPLHRAVQAPYQDRDPLPSLEVVRALLESGADVHARDRSGITPAARAVLLNDTAPQAAVDRSVAVLELLVEHGARLDGPCGDVMGGSFAHHSTTAAPVYAFLLDHGAPTTATDSLGNTPLHATVSSARPQLVELLLQRGADTSAVNRLGQTPLGIALNLDQYNDHQRRARSQIVPLLEAAGAPAHIRYPRTEGGPLPIDMRAVRRAAAELRAEGEDDAKLQRHLDETYDSYQHFIDALKRDCGPNGFVWLLELCRRVLGDTGTARTLVGEQEVRAPFFHHGDLAVKGNLQVMRSFVVTGSLTVEGCLADSRPASGIVIGGDLTAQAVYTDGDMHVSGDIEADIVYGHYNDHTLEARTIRGRLVIADDHDVQADVEAEHHFDIDDYQQGYGEGVQEYLRALLVDEVFTKDDGDDEAQLDPGTLLSRLWEGKPVFRPAD
;
A
#
# COMPACT_ATOMS: atom_id res chain seq x y z
N MET A 1 47.32 -11.11 26.75
CA MET A 1 46.49 -10.05 26.13
C MET A 1 47.08 -9.75 24.77
N THR A 2 46.61 -10.42 23.71
CA THR A 2 46.78 -10.04 22.29
C THR A 2 46.07 -11.10 21.46
N GLY A 3 44.95 -10.76 20.86
CA GLY A 3 43.96 -11.67 20.27
C GLY A 3 42.59 -11.07 20.54
N THR A 4 42.36 -9.87 19.99
CA THR A 4 41.10 -9.15 20.20
C THR A 4 40.02 -9.79 19.34
N ASP A 5 38.76 -9.75 19.76
CA ASP A 5 37.62 -10.24 18.95
C ASP A 5 37.64 -9.66 17.52
N ASP A 6 38.20 -8.46 17.37
CA ASP A 6 38.49 -7.75 16.11
C ASP A 6 39.36 -8.55 15.11
N ASP A 7 40.29 -9.38 15.62
CA ASP A 7 41.15 -10.24 14.78
C ASP A 7 40.33 -11.34 14.09
N LEU A 8 39.24 -11.81 14.71
CA LEU A 8 38.36 -12.81 14.12
C LEU A 8 37.58 -12.19 12.94
N PHE A 9 37.06 -10.97 13.11
CA PHE A 9 36.33 -10.23 12.06
C PHE A 9 37.18 -9.93 10.82
N HIS A 10 38.44 -9.58 11.01
CA HIS A 10 39.39 -9.38 9.91
C HIS A 10 39.71 -10.67 9.15
N VAL A 11 39.73 -11.82 9.83
CA VAL A 11 40.09 -13.12 9.21
C VAL A 11 38.89 -13.77 8.51
N VAL A 12 37.67 -13.58 9.01
CA VAL A 12 36.44 -14.16 8.40
C VAL A 12 35.95 -13.40 7.18
N SER A 13 36.34 -12.13 7.05
CA SER A 13 35.97 -11.30 5.91
C SER A 13 36.68 -11.79 4.63
N PRO A 14 36.01 -11.77 3.45
CA PRO A 14 36.65 -12.14 2.19
C PRO A 14 37.82 -11.20 1.85
N ALA A 15 39.04 -11.56 2.23
CA ALA A 15 40.24 -10.76 1.93
C ALA A 15 40.84 -11.16 0.57
N HIS A 16 41.29 -10.16 -0.19
CA HIS A 16 42.03 -10.36 -1.43
C HIS A 16 43.37 -11.07 -1.16
N GLY A 17 43.47 -12.36 -1.50
CA GLY A 17 44.75 -13.08 -1.59
C GLY A 17 45.09 -14.06 -0.47
N ALA A 18 44.21 -14.29 0.51
CA ALA A 18 44.42 -15.33 1.51
C ALA A 18 44.04 -16.73 0.98
N ARG A 19 44.86 -17.75 1.25
CA ARG A 19 44.48 -19.14 0.93
C ARG A 19 43.45 -19.60 1.96
N THR A 20 42.30 -20.07 1.52
CA THR A 20 41.17 -20.46 2.38
C THR A 20 41.56 -21.41 3.53
N LEU A 21 42.47 -22.36 3.26
CA LEU A 21 42.98 -23.28 4.26
C LEU A 21 43.79 -22.60 5.38
N GLU A 22 44.51 -21.52 5.06
CA GLU A 22 45.28 -20.73 6.02
C GLU A 22 44.33 -19.87 6.87
N GLN A 23 43.28 -19.30 6.25
CA GLN A 23 42.23 -18.58 6.98
C GLN A 23 41.50 -19.50 7.97
N VAL A 24 41.10 -20.69 7.54
CA VAL A 24 40.45 -21.68 8.41
C VAL A 24 41.37 -22.11 9.55
N ALA A 25 42.65 -22.34 9.27
CA ALA A 25 43.64 -22.66 10.31
C ALA A 25 43.79 -21.52 11.32
N ARG A 26 43.78 -20.26 10.86
CA ARG A 26 43.86 -19.08 11.73
C ARG A 26 42.60 -18.92 12.58
N ILE A 27 41.41 -19.11 12.01
CA ILE A 27 40.14 -19.10 12.76
C ILE A 27 40.19 -20.15 13.86
N ARG A 28 40.53 -21.41 13.52
CA ARG A 28 40.61 -22.50 14.51
C ARG A 28 41.62 -22.22 15.63
N ALA A 29 42.74 -21.57 15.32
CA ALA A 29 43.73 -21.17 16.32
C ALA A 29 43.19 -20.09 17.26
N LEU A 30 42.54 -19.04 16.73
CA LEU A 30 41.92 -17.98 17.54
C LEU A 30 40.83 -18.54 18.46
N LEU A 31 39.99 -19.44 17.95
CA LEU A 31 38.96 -20.10 18.76
C LEU A 31 39.56 -21.01 19.85
N ALA A 32 40.70 -21.67 19.58
CA ALA A 32 41.42 -22.45 20.58
C ALA A 32 42.09 -21.59 21.67
N GLU A 33 42.37 -20.32 21.37
CA GLU A 33 42.84 -19.31 22.34
C GLU A 33 41.72 -18.75 23.23
N GLY A 34 40.46 -19.15 22.97
CA GLY A 34 39.29 -18.78 23.78
C GLY A 34 38.54 -17.55 23.26
N VAL A 35 38.77 -17.13 22.01
CA VAL A 35 37.97 -16.09 21.35
C VAL A 35 36.52 -16.58 21.19
N ASP A 36 35.55 -15.74 21.53
CA ASP A 36 34.14 -16.07 21.38
C ASP A 36 33.73 -15.99 19.90
N VAL A 37 33.34 -17.15 19.35
CA VAL A 37 32.91 -17.30 17.95
C VAL A 37 31.66 -16.48 17.60
N SER A 38 30.88 -16.06 18.60
CA SER A 38 29.65 -15.28 18.44
C SER A 38 29.76 -13.85 18.97
N ALA A 39 30.96 -13.39 19.35
CA ALA A 39 31.17 -12.03 19.82
C ALA A 39 30.67 -11.02 18.77
N PRO A 40 29.71 -10.13 19.10
CA PRO A 40 29.17 -9.18 18.14
C PRO A 40 30.11 -7.99 17.94
N ASP A 41 30.11 -7.43 16.73
CA ASP A 41 30.74 -6.14 16.44
C ASP A 41 29.89 -4.94 16.91
N GLU A 42 30.34 -3.73 16.59
CA GLU A 42 29.61 -2.50 16.92
C GLU A 42 28.22 -2.40 16.30
N GLN A 43 27.86 -3.19 15.29
CA GLN A 43 26.52 -3.24 14.71
C GLN A 43 25.70 -4.42 15.24
N GLY A 44 26.23 -5.18 16.20
CA GLY A 44 25.62 -6.41 16.69
C GLY A 44 25.86 -7.61 15.78
N ALA A 45 26.62 -7.46 14.69
CA ALA A 45 26.83 -8.53 13.73
C ALA A 45 27.94 -9.47 14.24
N THR A 46 27.66 -10.77 14.24
CA THR A 46 28.62 -11.81 14.62
C THR A 46 29.60 -12.13 13.48
N PRO A 47 30.72 -12.84 13.73
CA PRO A 47 31.63 -13.28 12.69
C PRO A 47 30.93 -14.09 11.58
N LEU A 48 29.88 -14.84 11.94
CA LEU A 48 29.05 -15.57 10.98
C LEU A 48 28.28 -14.64 10.04
N HIS A 49 27.77 -13.49 10.50
CA HIS A 49 27.12 -12.49 9.64
C HIS A 49 28.07 -11.95 8.56
N ARG A 50 29.33 -11.70 8.94
CA ARG A 50 30.35 -11.20 8.01
C ARG A 50 30.82 -12.26 7.03
N ALA A 51 30.98 -13.51 7.49
CA ALA A 51 31.44 -14.63 6.67
C ALA A 51 30.48 -14.99 5.52
N VAL A 52 29.17 -14.76 5.71
CA VAL A 52 28.12 -15.09 4.73
C VAL A 52 27.72 -13.90 3.86
N GLN A 53 28.26 -12.71 4.13
CA GLN A 53 27.87 -11.48 3.46
C GLN A 53 28.25 -11.51 1.98
N ALA A 54 27.27 -11.27 1.11
CA ALA A 54 27.52 -11.11 -0.31
C ALA A 54 28.40 -9.86 -0.57
N PRO A 55 29.28 -9.92 -1.59
CA PRO A 55 30.11 -8.78 -1.96
C PRO A 55 29.25 -7.60 -2.43
N TYR A 56 29.58 -6.39 -1.95
CA TYR A 56 28.91 -5.15 -2.40
C TYR A 56 29.39 -4.69 -3.77
N GLN A 57 30.57 -5.15 -4.21
CA GLN A 57 31.19 -4.80 -5.49
C GLN A 57 31.58 -6.08 -6.25
N ASP A 58 31.49 -6.04 -7.59
CA ASP A 58 31.81 -7.18 -8.47
C ASP A 58 33.21 -7.79 -8.30
N ARG A 59 34.13 -7.06 -7.65
CA ARG A 59 35.53 -7.46 -7.45
C ARG A 59 35.79 -8.13 -6.10
N ASP A 60 34.86 -8.03 -5.15
CA ASP A 60 35.06 -8.61 -3.82
C ASP A 60 34.89 -10.14 -3.87
N PRO A 61 35.69 -10.90 -3.11
CA PRO A 61 35.63 -12.35 -3.17
C PRO A 61 34.32 -12.88 -2.57
N LEU A 62 33.80 -13.94 -3.18
CA LEU A 62 32.61 -14.63 -2.70
C LEU A 62 32.84 -15.28 -1.32
N PRO A 63 31.79 -15.38 -0.47
CA PRO A 63 31.84 -16.05 0.83
C PRO A 63 32.53 -17.42 0.78
N SER A 64 33.47 -17.69 1.66
CA SER A 64 34.14 -18.99 1.71
C SER A 64 33.30 -20.02 2.46
N LEU A 65 32.89 -21.10 1.78
CA LEU A 65 32.15 -22.20 2.41
C LEU A 65 32.95 -22.89 3.52
N GLU A 66 34.28 -22.96 3.39
CA GLU A 66 35.15 -23.55 4.41
C GLU A 66 35.20 -22.68 5.68
N VAL A 67 35.20 -21.36 5.53
CA VAL A 67 35.17 -20.41 6.65
C VAL A 67 33.82 -20.47 7.35
N VAL A 68 32.71 -20.41 6.61
CA VAL A 68 31.35 -20.52 7.16
C VAL A 68 31.19 -21.86 7.90
N ARG A 69 31.66 -22.96 7.31
CA ARG A 69 31.64 -24.29 7.94
C ARG A 69 32.45 -24.31 9.23
N ALA A 70 33.67 -23.76 9.23
CA ALA A 70 34.52 -23.74 10.41
C ALA A 70 33.89 -22.95 11.58
N LEU A 71 33.21 -21.84 11.29
CA LEU A 71 32.49 -21.06 12.30
C LEU A 71 31.31 -21.85 12.88
N LEU A 72 30.50 -22.47 12.02
CA LEU A 72 29.34 -23.27 12.44
C LEU A 72 29.76 -24.52 13.25
N GLU A 73 30.78 -25.26 12.78
CA GLU A 73 31.35 -26.41 13.50
C GLU A 73 31.94 -26.02 14.86
N SER A 74 32.33 -24.76 15.03
CA SER A 74 32.86 -24.22 16.28
C SER A 74 31.78 -23.62 17.18
N GLY A 75 30.50 -23.75 16.83
CA GLY A 75 29.36 -23.32 17.65
C GLY A 75 28.92 -21.87 17.44
N ALA A 76 29.21 -21.25 16.29
CA ALA A 76 28.64 -19.96 15.93
C ALA A 76 27.10 -20.00 15.97
N ASP A 77 26.48 -19.03 16.62
CA ASP A 77 25.02 -18.94 16.67
C ASP A 77 24.44 -18.60 15.29
N VAL A 78 23.83 -19.61 14.65
CA VAL A 78 23.17 -19.52 13.35
C VAL A 78 21.90 -18.65 13.37
N HIS A 79 21.35 -18.39 14.57
CA HIS A 79 20.15 -17.58 14.79
C HIS A 79 20.43 -16.19 15.34
N ALA A 80 21.70 -15.83 15.51
CA ALA A 80 22.10 -14.52 16.01
C ALA A 80 21.42 -13.40 15.21
N ARG A 81 21.04 -12.33 15.90
CA ARG A 81 20.44 -11.14 15.31
C ARG A 81 21.35 -9.95 15.55
N ASP A 82 21.67 -9.21 14.49
CA ASP A 82 22.33 -7.92 14.63
C ASP A 82 21.37 -6.85 15.19
N ARG A 83 21.84 -5.60 15.34
CA ARG A 83 20.99 -4.49 15.83
C ARG A 83 19.80 -4.18 14.92
N SER A 84 19.85 -4.58 13.66
CA SER A 84 18.75 -4.45 12.70
C SER A 84 17.86 -5.70 12.66
N GLY A 85 18.07 -6.68 13.55
CA GLY A 85 17.31 -7.92 13.59
C GLY A 85 17.60 -8.87 12.42
N ILE A 86 18.66 -8.63 11.64
CA ILE A 86 19.06 -9.45 10.51
C ILE A 86 19.82 -10.67 11.03
N THR A 87 19.48 -11.87 10.52
CA THR A 87 20.20 -13.12 10.80
C THR A 87 21.29 -13.39 9.77
N PRO A 88 22.24 -14.31 10.03
CA PRO A 88 23.22 -14.71 9.01
C PRO A 88 22.57 -15.23 7.73
N ALA A 89 21.50 -16.03 7.85
CA ALA A 89 20.74 -16.51 6.70
C ALA A 89 20.09 -15.35 5.92
N ALA A 90 19.53 -14.35 6.59
CA ALA A 90 18.97 -13.17 5.92
C ALA A 90 20.04 -12.34 5.20
N ARG A 91 21.26 -12.24 5.77
CA ARG A 91 22.38 -11.55 5.12
C ARG A 91 22.86 -12.26 3.85
N ALA A 92 22.77 -13.59 3.81
CA ALA A 92 23.18 -14.40 2.65
C ALA A 92 22.26 -14.23 1.42
N VAL A 93 21.04 -13.70 1.60
CA VAL A 93 20.01 -13.56 0.56
C VAL A 93 20.11 -12.25 -0.24
N LEU A 94 20.86 -11.26 0.25
CA LEU A 94 20.95 -9.92 -0.33
C LEU A 94 21.75 -9.89 -1.66
N LEU A 95 21.24 -10.55 -2.69
CA LEU A 95 21.73 -10.52 -4.07
C LEU A 95 20.63 -10.00 -4.99
N ASN A 96 20.94 -8.97 -5.77
CA ASN A 96 20.01 -8.47 -6.79
C ASN A 96 20.06 -9.34 -8.07
N ASP A 97 19.12 -9.11 -8.99
CA ASP A 97 19.07 -9.82 -10.29
C ASP A 97 20.26 -9.60 -11.21
N THR A 98 21.06 -8.58 -10.94
CA THR A 98 22.28 -8.31 -11.70
C THR A 98 23.47 -9.09 -11.16
N ALA A 99 23.32 -9.84 -10.06
CA ALA A 99 24.38 -10.65 -9.50
C ALA A 99 24.84 -11.73 -10.50
N PRO A 100 26.15 -11.93 -10.68
CA PRO A 100 26.66 -12.99 -11.54
C PRO A 100 26.24 -14.38 -11.01
N GLN A 101 26.03 -15.34 -11.91
CA GLN A 101 25.56 -16.69 -11.55
C GLN A 101 26.41 -17.35 -10.45
N ALA A 102 27.74 -17.14 -10.44
CA ALA A 102 28.61 -17.67 -9.40
C ALA A 102 28.29 -17.14 -7.99
N ALA A 103 27.80 -15.90 -7.88
CA ALA A 103 27.36 -15.31 -6.61
C ALA A 103 26.03 -15.93 -6.16
N VAL A 104 25.10 -16.13 -7.10
CA VAL A 104 23.83 -16.81 -6.87
C VAL A 104 24.07 -18.25 -6.37
N ASP A 105 24.91 -19.01 -7.08
CA ASP A 105 25.28 -20.38 -6.70
C ASP A 105 25.96 -20.41 -5.32
N ARG A 106 26.80 -19.41 -5.02
CA ARG A 106 27.44 -19.32 -3.69
C ARG A 106 26.44 -19.03 -2.59
N SER A 107 25.50 -18.11 -2.81
CA SER A 107 24.45 -17.79 -1.84
C SER A 107 23.61 -19.02 -1.52
N VAL A 108 23.19 -19.78 -2.54
CA VAL A 108 22.48 -21.05 -2.34
C VAL A 108 23.32 -22.02 -1.52
N ALA A 109 24.60 -22.22 -1.86
CA ALA A 109 25.47 -23.13 -1.10
C ALA A 109 25.73 -22.68 0.36
N VAL A 110 25.75 -21.36 0.61
CA VAL A 110 25.84 -20.81 1.97
C VAL A 110 24.53 -21.06 2.73
N LEU A 111 23.37 -20.84 2.09
CA LEU A 111 22.07 -21.09 2.69
C LEU A 111 21.85 -22.58 3.00
N GLU A 112 22.25 -23.48 2.10
CA GLU A 112 22.28 -24.93 2.34
C GLU A 112 23.07 -25.26 3.60
N LEU A 113 24.29 -24.73 3.71
CA LEU A 113 25.14 -24.96 4.87
C LEU A 113 24.53 -24.40 6.17
N LEU A 114 23.90 -23.23 6.12
CA LEU A 114 23.22 -22.64 7.27
C LEU A 114 22.01 -23.50 7.69
N VAL A 115 21.20 -23.96 6.73
CA VAL A 115 20.05 -24.84 6.99
C VAL A 115 20.48 -26.19 7.55
N GLU A 116 21.57 -26.79 7.04
CA GLU A 116 22.19 -28.01 7.59
C GLU A 116 22.54 -27.86 9.08
N HIS A 117 22.87 -26.64 9.53
CA HIS A 117 23.19 -26.31 10.91
C HIS A 117 22.02 -25.70 11.68
N GLY A 118 20.79 -25.82 11.15
CA GLY A 118 19.55 -25.47 11.86
C GLY A 118 18.99 -24.10 11.56
N ALA A 119 19.53 -23.33 10.61
CA ALA A 119 18.98 -22.03 10.24
C ALA A 119 17.50 -22.12 9.83
N ARG A 120 16.71 -21.17 10.34
CA ARG A 120 15.29 -21.06 10.03
C ARG A 120 15.07 -19.98 8.97
N LEU A 121 14.35 -20.34 7.90
CA LEU A 121 13.99 -19.44 6.80
C LEU A 121 12.52 -19.00 6.85
N ASP A 122 11.79 -19.39 7.90
CA ASP A 122 10.36 -19.14 8.11
C ASP A 122 10.07 -17.94 9.03
N GLY A 123 11.11 -17.37 9.66
CA GLY A 123 10.98 -16.29 10.64
C GLY A 123 11.17 -14.87 10.07
N PRO A 124 10.62 -13.85 10.73
CA PRO A 124 10.86 -12.45 10.36
C PRO A 124 12.33 -12.07 10.58
N CYS A 125 12.95 -11.46 9.58
CA CYS A 125 14.29 -10.85 9.64
C CYS A 125 14.11 -9.32 9.66
N GLY A 126 14.77 -8.57 10.55
CA GLY A 126 14.29 -7.26 11.02
C GLY A 126 14.07 -6.10 10.01
N ASP A 127 13.53 -5.01 10.56
CA ASP A 127 12.49 -4.14 10.00
C ASP A 127 12.92 -2.94 9.13
N VAL A 128 13.97 -3.03 8.33
CA VAL A 128 14.31 -1.88 7.45
C VAL A 128 13.48 -1.82 6.16
N MET A 129 12.76 -2.89 5.78
CA MET A 129 11.76 -2.90 4.69
C MET A 129 10.82 -4.12 4.83
N GLY A 130 9.98 -4.19 5.88
CA GLY A 130 8.90 -5.20 5.97
C GLY A 130 9.35 -6.66 6.15
N GLY A 131 10.33 -6.86 7.01
CA GLY A 131 11.13 -8.06 7.26
C GLY A 131 10.52 -9.47 7.19
N SER A 132 10.63 -10.12 6.02
CA SER A 132 10.61 -11.59 5.88
C SER A 132 11.44 -12.01 4.65
N PHE A 133 12.02 -13.22 4.67
CA PHE A 133 12.68 -13.83 3.51
C PHE A 133 11.82 -13.79 2.24
N ALA A 134 10.50 -13.83 2.42
CA ALA A 134 9.55 -13.85 1.33
C ALA A 134 9.29 -12.47 0.68
N HIS A 135 9.68 -11.36 1.31
CA HIS A 135 9.44 -10.00 0.78
C HIS A 135 10.58 -9.43 -0.06
N HIS A 136 11.71 -10.12 -0.15
CA HIS A 136 12.85 -9.63 -0.92
C HIS A 136 12.64 -9.86 -2.43
N SER A 137 11.76 -9.05 -3.04
CA SER A 137 11.47 -9.07 -4.48
C SER A 137 12.67 -8.73 -5.37
N THR A 138 13.76 -8.23 -4.79
CA THR A 138 15.03 -7.98 -5.46
C THR A 138 15.90 -9.23 -5.60
N THR A 139 15.60 -10.30 -4.84
CA THR A 139 16.38 -11.55 -4.80
C THR A 139 16.40 -12.29 -6.14
N ALA A 140 17.54 -12.85 -6.50
CA ALA A 140 17.68 -13.73 -7.66
C ALA A 140 16.75 -14.96 -7.57
N ALA A 141 16.12 -15.35 -8.68
CA ALA A 141 15.11 -16.42 -8.71
C ALA A 141 15.56 -17.77 -8.08
N PRO A 142 16.80 -18.26 -8.27
CA PRO A 142 17.24 -19.50 -7.64
C PRO A 142 17.31 -19.43 -6.10
N VAL A 143 17.77 -18.29 -5.56
CA VAL A 143 17.81 -18.06 -4.11
C VAL A 143 16.38 -17.97 -3.57
N TYR A 144 15.51 -17.24 -4.26
CA TYR A 144 14.10 -17.12 -3.87
C TYR A 144 13.37 -18.47 -3.87
N ALA A 145 13.61 -19.33 -4.88
CA ALA A 145 13.09 -20.69 -4.93
C ALA A 145 13.58 -21.54 -3.76
N PHE A 146 14.87 -21.47 -3.45
CA PHE A 146 15.46 -22.16 -2.30
C PHE A 146 14.78 -21.76 -0.99
N LEU A 147 14.54 -20.46 -0.78
CA LEU A 147 13.86 -19.96 0.42
C LEU A 147 12.45 -20.55 0.56
N LEU A 148 11.67 -20.54 -0.53
CA LEU A 148 10.32 -21.12 -0.53
C LEU A 148 10.35 -22.64 -0.29
N ASP A 149 11.32 -23.36 -0.86
CA ASP A 149 11.49 -24.81 -0.66
C ASP A 149 11.85 -25.17 0.79
N HIS A 150 12.42 -24.23 1.54
CA HIS A 150 12.82 -24.39 2.94
C HIS A 150 11.91 -23.64 3.93
N GLY A 151 10.66 -23.37 3.53
CA GLY A 151 9.62 -22.92 4.45
C GLY A 151 9.47 -21.41 4.61
N ALA A 152 10.08 -20.58 3.74
CA ALA A 152 9.78 -19.16 3.72
C ALA A 152 8.28 -18.92 3.43
N PRO A 153 7.59 -18.09 4.24
CA PRO A 153 6.12 -17.97 4.19
C PRO A 153 5.66 -17.20 2.94
N THR A 154 4.77 -17.79 2.14
CA THR A 154 4.12 -17.08 1.02
C THR A 154 3.06 -16.06 1.46
N THR A 155 2.72 -16.04 2.76
CA THR A 155 1.65 -15.23 3.36
C THR A 155 2.16 -14.12 4.27
N ALA A 156 3.47 -13.99 4.49
CA ALA A 156 4.00 -12.89 5.28
C ALA A 156 3.59 -11.55 4.66
N THR A 157 3.45 -10.49 5.47
CA THR A 157 3.10 -9.17 4.97
C THR A 157 4.13 -8.12 5.40
N ASP A 158 4.42 -7.16 4.53
CA ASP A 158 5.23 -5.99 4.87
C ASP A 158 4.40 -4.95 5.65
N SER A 159 4.99 -3.80 5.96
CA SER A 159 4.31 -2.68 6.62
C SER A 159 3.16 -2.07 5.79
N LEU A 160 3.03 -2.39 4.51
CA LEU A 160 1.91 -1.98 3.66
C LEU A 160 0.88 -3.10 3.47
N GLY A 161 1.04 -4.24 4.15
CA GLY A 161 0.18 -5.41 3.97
C GLY A 161 0.43 -6.16 2.65
N ASN A 162 1.47 -5.82 1.89
CA ASN A 162 1.81 -6.55 0.67
C ASN A 162 2.28 -7.95 1.05
N THR A 163 1.76 -8.98 0.39
CA THR A 163 2.32 -10.34 0.42
C THR A 163 3.53 -10.45 -0.52
N PRO A 164 4.34 -11.52 -0.44
CA PRO A 164 5.36 -11.84 -1.44
C PRO A 164 4.89 -11.73 -2.90
N LEU A 165 3.64 -12.12 -3.15
CA LEU A 165 3.03 -12.04 -4.47
C LEU A 165 2.73 -10.59 -4.89
N HIS A 166 2.36 -9.70 -3.96
CA HIS A 166 2.24 -8.27 -4.25
C HIS A 166 3.61 -7.65 -4.59
N ALA A 167 4.63 -7.90 -3.76
CA ALA A 167 5.96 -7.31 -3.91
C ALA A 167 6.62 -7.70 -5.25
N THR A 168 6.49 -8.97 -5.66
CA THR A 168 7.03 -9.48 -6.93
C THR A 168 6.30 -8.94 -8.16
N VAL A 169 4.98 -8.71 -8.06
CA VAL A 169 4.20 -8.04 -9.11
C VAL A 169 4.61 -6.57 -9.24
N SER A 170 4.67 -5.82 -8.14
CA SER A 170 5.10 -4.41 -8.13
C SER A 170 6.50 -4.22 -8.70
N SER A 171 7.38 -5.18 -8.45
CA SER A 171 8.76 -5.19 -8.98
C SER A 171 8.84 -5.64 -10.45
N ALA A 172 7.71 -5.98 -11.08
CA ALA A 172 7.62 -6.38 -12.48
C ALA A 172 8.45 -7.64 -12.83
N ARG A 173 8.33 -8.70 -12.01
CA ARG A 173 9.14 -9.93 -12.12
C ARG A 173 8.30 -11.20 -12.40
N PRO A 174 8.00 -11.50 -13.68
CA PRO A 174 7.14 -12.63 -14.05
C PRO A 174 7.61 -13.99 -13.53
N GLN A 175 8.92 -14.24 -13.49
CA GLN A 175 9.49 -15.52 -13.07
C GLN A 175 9.24 -15.79 -11.58
N LEU A 176 9.31 -14.75 -10.73
CA LEU A 176 9.01 -14.90 -9.31
C LEU A 176 7.51 -15.02 -9.05
N VAL A 177 6.68 -14.34 -9.86
CA VAL A 177 5.22 -14.50 -9.82
C VAL A 177 4.85 -15.95 -10.12
N GLU A 178 5.36 -16.51 -11.22
CA GLU A 178 5.11 -17.91 -11.58
C GLU A 178 5.53 -18.87 -10.47
N LEU A 179 6.73 -18.67 -9.90
CA LEU A 179 7.24 -19.48 -8.79
C LEU A 179 6.34 -19.42 -7.55
N LEU A 180 5.91 -18.23 -7.12
CA LEU A 180 5.02 -18.07 -5.97
C LEU A 180 3.66 -18.73 -6.21
N LEU A 181 3.11 -18.63 -7.41
CA LEU A 181 1.87 -19.30 -7.78
C LEU A 181 2.02 -20.83 -7.73
N GLN A 182 3.13 -21.38 -8.22
CA GLN A 182 3.44 -22.81 -8.11
C GLN A 182 3.57 -23.28 -6.65
N ARG A 183 3.97 -22.38 -5.73
CA ARG A 183 4.07 -22.65 -4.29
C ARG A 183 2.82 -22.26 -3.50
N GLY A 184 1.70 -22.00 -4.19
CA GLY A 184 0.40 -21.79 -3.55
C GLY A 184 0.26 -20.46 -2.83
N ALA A 185 0.94 -19.40 -3.29
CA ALA A 185 0.72 -18.06 -2.78
C ALA A 185 -0.75 -17.63 -2.97
N ASP A 186 -1.31 -16.95 -1.96
CA ASP A 186 -2.69 -16.46 -2.01
C ASP A 186 -2.81 -15.35 -3.06
N THR A 187 -3.49 -15.66 -4.16
CA THR A 187 -3.75 -14.73 -5.26
C THR A 187 -4.86 -13.73 -4.95
N SER A 188 -5.62 -13.97 -3.88
CA SER A 188 -6.75 -13.16 -3.46
C SER A 188 -6.43 -12.22 -2.32
N ALA A 189 -5.25 -12.29 -1.71
CA ALA A 189 -4.85 -11.40 -0.63
C ALA A 189 -4.97 -9.92 -1.03
N VAL A 190 -5.30 -9.05 -0.07
CA VAL A 190 -5.29 -7.59 -0.24
C VAL A 190 -4.27 -6.95 0.68
N ASN A 191 -3.53 -5.99 0.12
CA ASN A 191 -2.70 -5.08 0.90
C ASN A 191 -3.54 -3.99 1.56
N ARG A 192 -2.90 -3.12 2.37
CA ARG A 192 -3.58 -2.02 3.08
C ARG A 192 -4.20 -0.97 2.14
N LEU A 193 -3.81 -0.97 0.86
CA LEU A 193 -4.39 -0.14 -0.20
C LEU A 193 -5.60 -0.81 -0.90
N GLY A 194 -6.08 -1.94 -0.40
CA GLY A 194 -7.19 -2.71 -0.98
C GLY A 194 -6.88 -3.33 -2.34
N GLN A 195 -5.60 -3.48 -2.69
CA GLN A 195 -5.17 -4.01 -3.99
C GLN A 195 -4.90 -5.51 -3.88
N THR A 196 -5.34 -6.28 -4.86
CA THR A 196 -4.89 -7.67 -5.06
C THR A 196 -3.62 -7.69 -5.93
N PRO A 197 -2.88 -8.81 -5.99
CA PRO A 197 -1.76 -8.93 -6.90
C PRO A 197 -2.15 -8.68 -8.37
N LEU A 198 -3.32 -9.15 -8.82
CA LEU A 198 -3.80 -8.84 -10.18
C LEU A 198 -4.21 -7.36 -10.31
N GLY A 199 -4.77 -6.75 -9.26
CA GLY A 199 -5.05 -5.32 -9.22
C GLY A 199 -3.80 -4.46 -9.40
N ILE A 200 -2.66 -4.85 -8.78
CA ILE A 200 -1.37 -4.20 -9.01
C ILE A 200 -0.89 -4.43 -10.45
N ALA A 201 -0.92 -5.67 -10.95
CA ALA A 201 -0.45 -6.02 -12.28
C ALA A 201 -1.15 -5.22 -13.40
N LEU A 202 -2.44 -4.92 -13.23
CA LEU A 202 -3.22 -4.13 -14.17
C LEU A 202 -2.85 -2.64 -14.18
N ASN A 203 -2.34 -2.12 -13.05
CA ASN A 203 -1.91 -0.73 -12.88
C ASN A 203 -0.41 -0.53 -13.12
N LEU A 204 0.35 -1.58 -13.46
CA LEU A 204 1.74 -1.44 -13.89
C LEU A 204 1.82 -0.43 -15.05
N ASP A 205 2.68 0.58 -14.89
CA ASP A 205 2.66 1.82 -15.66
C ASP A 205 2.78 1.57 -17.17
N GLN A 206 1.87 2.19 -17.92
CA GLN A 206 1.82 2.10 -19.38
C GLN A 206 2.93 2.92 -20.04
N TYR A 207 3.68 3.76 -19.32
CA TYR A 207 4.71 4.63 -19.92
C TYR A 207 6.09 4.00 -20.02
N ASN A 208 6.43 2.97 -19.23
CA ASN A 208 7.73 2.30 -19.31
C ASN A 208 7.68 0.92 -20.01
N ASP A 209 8.65 0.65 -20.90
CA ASP A 209 8.70 -0.59 -21.70
C ASP A 209 8.86 -1.86 -20.85
N HIS A 210 9.59 -1.76 -19.74
CA HIS A 210 9.87 -2.88 -18.84
C HIS A 210 8.60 -3.41 -18.17
N GLN A 211 7.83 -2.53 -17.51
CA GLN A 211 6.59 -2.89 -16.85
C GLN A 211 5.49 -3.26 -17.86
N ARG A 212 5.45 -2.65 -19.06
CA ARG A 212 4.55 -3.12 -20.14
C ARG A 212 4.83 -4.58 -20.52
N ARG A 213 6.10 -4.96 -20.71
CA ARG A 213 6.49 -6.34 -21.00
C ARG A 213 6.19 -7.28 -19.83
N ALA A 214 6.50 -6.86 -18.61
CA ALA A 214 6.20 -7.65 -17.42
C ALA A 214 4.70 -7.87 -17.27
N ARG A 215 3.88 -6.82 -17.44
CA ARG A 215 2.41 -6.90 -17.42
C ARG A 215 1.88 -7.92 -18.42
N SER A 216 2.40 -7.95 -19.64
CA SER A 216 1.99 -8.93 -20.68
C SER A 216 2.27 -10.39 -20.30
N GLN A 217 3.18 -10.64 -19.36
CA GLN A 217 3.51 -11.98 -18.84
C GLN A 217 2.79 -12.27 -17.52
N ILE A 218 2.73 -11.30 -16.61
CA ILE A 218 2.18 -11.44 -15.25
C ILE A 218 0.66 -11.56 -15.26
N VAL A 219 -0.04 -10.75 -16.06
CA VAL A 219 -1.51 -10.77 -16.08
C VAL A 219 -2.05 -12.15 -16.47
N PRO A 220 -1.59 -12.80 -17.56
CA PRO A 220 -2.03 -14.16 -17.89
C PRO A 220 -1.71 -15.20 -16.80
N LEU A 221 -0.57 -15.09 -16.12
CA LEU A 221 -0.21 -16.01 -15.04
C LEU A 221 -1.20 -15.91 -13.86
N LEU A 222 -1.50 -14.69 -13.44
CA LEU A 222 -2.44 -14.41 -12.36
C LEU A 222 -3.87 -14.80 -12.75
N GLU A 223 -4.31 -14.49 -13.96
CA GLU A 223 -5.62 -14.90 -14.47
C GLU A 223 -5.77 -16.43 -14.53
N ALA A 224 -4.74 -17.13 -15.01
CA ALA A 224 -4.72 -18.59 -15.06
C ALA A 224 -4.76 -19.22 -13.65
N ALA A 225 -4.16 -18.55 -12.66
CA ALA A 225 -4.23 -18.94 -11.25
C ALA A 225 -5.54 -18.53 -10.56
N GLY A 226 -6.51 -17.98 -11.30
CA GLY A 226 -7.79 -17.54 -10.75
C GLY A 226 -7.70 -16.31 -9.86
N ALA A 227 -6.63 -15.51 -9.98
CA ALA A 227 -6.45 -14.29 -9.21
C ALA A 227 -7.59 -13.31 -9.50
N PRO A 228 -8.28 -12.80 -8.47
CA PRO A 228 -9.27 -11.76 -8.68
C PRO A 228 -8.57 -10.43 -9.01
N ALA A 229 -9.01 -9.75 -10.08
CA ALA A 229 -8.54 -8.39 -10.37
C ALA A 229 -8.89 -7.39 -9.25
N HIS A 230 -9.82 -7.79 -8.39
CA HIS A 230 -10.38 -7.06 -7.26
C HIS A 230 -11.07 -8.10 -6.34
N ILE A 231 -10.83 -8.11 -5.01
CA ILE A 231 -11.48 -9.10 -4.11
C ILE A 231 -13.00 -8.96 -4.23
N ARG A 232 -13.70 -10.00 -4.70
CA ARG A 232 -15.16 -10.01 -4.60
C ARG A 232 -15.56 -10.19 -3.14
N TYR A 233 -15.89 -9.10 -2.46
CA TYR A 233 -16.84 -9.15 -1.37
C TYR A 233 -18.16 -9.73 -1.92
N PRO A 234 -18.89 -10.55 -1.13
CA PRO A 234 -20.09 -11.21 -1.62
C PRO A 234 -21.01 -10.19 -2.29
N ARG A 235 -21.28 -10.41 -3.59
CA ARG A 235 -22.23 -9.61 -4.37
C ARG A 235 -23.57 -9.64 -3.63
N THR A 236 -24.00 -8.53 -3.04
CA THR A 236 -25.42 -8.27 -2.91
C THR A 236 -25.94 -7.94 -4.32
N GLU A 237 -27.12 -8.44 -4.66
CA GLU A 237 -27.74 -8.24 -5.96
C GLU A 237 -27.95 -6.74 -6.24
N GLY A 238 -27.05 -6.15 -7.03
CA GLY A 238 -27.06 -4.73 -7.32
C GLY A 238 -25.73 -4.24 -7.87
N GLY A 239 -25.22 -4.87 -8.94
CA GLY A 239 -23.97 -4.44 -9.56
C GLY A 239 -24.00 -2.98 -10.06
N PRO A 240 -22.83 -2.37 -10.33
CA PRO A 240 -22.75 -1.00 -10.82
C PRO A 240 -23.56 -0.84 -12.11
N LEU A 241 -24.40 0.19 -12.16
CA LEU A 241 -25.26 0.49 -13.31
C LEU A 241 -24.41 0.91 -14.53
N PRO A 242 -24.76 0.48 -15.75
CA PRO A 242 -24.14 0.98 -16.97
C PRO A 242 -24.52 2.45 -17.23
N ILE A 243 -23.60 3.19 -17.87
CA ILE A 243 -23.80 4.59 -18.28
C ILE A 243 -24.95 4.68 -19.29
N ASP A 244 -25.95 5.52 -19.01
CA ASP A 244 -26.95 5.89 -20.02
C ASP A 244 -26.44 7.08 -20.86
N MET A 245 -25.61 6.79 -21.86
CA MET A 245 -25.14 7.80 -22.83
C MET A 245 -26.29 8.45 -23.63
N ARG A 246 -27.51 7.89 -23.62
CA ARG A 246 -28.67 8.51 -24.26
C ARG A 246 -29.25 9.62 -23.38
N ALA A 247 -29.23 9.44 -22.06
CA ALA A 247 -29.63 10.46 -21.09
C ALA A 247 -28.69 11.69 -21.18
N VAL A 248 -27.37 11.44 -21.15
CA VAL A 248 -26.34 12.50 -21.26
C VAL A 248 -26.44 13.29 -22.58
N ARG A 249 -26.63 12.61 -23.72
CA ARG A 249 -26.77 13.27 -25.03
C ARG A 249 -28.09 14.04 -25.19
N ARG A 250 -29.17 13.59 -24.52
CA ARG A 250 -30.44 14.34 -24.49
C ARG A 250 -30.28 15.65 -23.73
N ALA A 251 -29.59 15.60 -22.58
CA ALA A 251 -29.20 16.79 -21.82
C ALA A 251 -28.45 17.80 -22.68
N ALA A 252 -27.37 17.35 -23.31
CA ALA A 252 -26.58 18.18 -24.22
C ALA A 252 -27.41 18.92 -25.29
N ALA A 253 -28.39 18.23 -25.89
CA ALA A 253 -29.16 18.76 -27.01
C ALA A 253 -30.17 19.85 -26.61
N GLU A 254 -30.76 19.77 -25.42
CA GLU A 254 -31.72 20.77 -24.92
C GLU A 254 -31.02 22.04 -24.48
N LEU A 255 -29.83 21.94 -23.89
CA LEU A 255 -29.02 23.10 -23.50
C LEU A 255 -28.46 23.91 -24.68
N ARG A 256 -28.11 23.21 -25.78
CA ARG A 256 -27.84 23.86 -27.08
C ARG A 256 -29.02 24.70 -27.57
N ALA A 257 -30.25 24.31 -27.24
CA ALA A 257 -31.45 25.07 -27.60
C ALA A 257 -31.67 26.30 -26.69
N GLU A 258 -31.04 26.34 -25.51
CA GLU A 258 -31.13 27.43 -24.53
C GLU A 258 -29.99 28.45 -24.62
N GLY A 259 -28.97 28.18 -25.45
CA GLY A 259 -27.88 29.13 -25.74
C GLY A 259 -26.66 29.04 -24.82
N GLU A 260 -26.57 28.02 -23.96
CA GLU A 260 -25.37 27.69 -23.21
C GLU A 260 -24.48 26.73 -24.02
N ASP A 261 -23.47 27.29 -24.70
CA ASP A 261 -22.61 26.56 -25.63
C ASP A 261 -21.14 26.57 -25.17
N ASP A 262 -20.75 25.59 -24.34
CA ASP A 262 -19.35 25.35 -24.00
C ASP A 262 -18.71 24.40 -25.02
N ALA A 263 -17.89 24.96 -25.91
CA ALA A 263 -17.25 24.23 -27.01
C ALA A 263 -16.36 23.06 -26.55
N LYS A 264 -15.79 23.12 -25.33
CA LYS A 264 -14.95 22.04 -24.80
C LYS A 264 -15.81 20.86 -24.36
N LEU A 265 -16.90 21.14 -23.64
CA LEU A 265 -17.86 20.12 -23.22
C LEU A 265 -18.55 19.47 -24.44
N GLN A 266 -18.92 20.25 -25.45
CA GLN A 266 -19.59 19.71 -26.64
C GLN A 266 -18.73 18.70 -27.40
N ARG A 267 -17.41 18.95 -27.47
CA ARG A 267 -16.46 18.00 -28.07
C ARG A 267 -16.53 16.63 -27.37
N HIS A 268 -16.62 16.62 -26.04
CA HIS A 268 -16.73 15.38 -25.28
C HIS A 268 -18.13 14.74 -25.43
N LEU A 269 -19.21 15.52 -25.46
CA LEU A 269 -20.56 14.98 -25.62
C LEU A 269 -20.83 14.33 -26.99
N ASP A 270 -20.12 14.80 -28.03
CA ASP A 270 -20.17 14.25 -29.39
C ASP A 270 -19.23 13.03 -29.58
N GLU A 271 -18.29 12.81 -28.66
CA GLU A 271 -17.40 11.65 -28.66
C GLU A 271 -18.09 10.38 -28.12
N THR A 272 -17.51 9.22 -28.44
CA THR A 272 -17.99 7.94 -27.93
C THR A 272 -16.93 7.40 -26.97
N TYR A 273 -17.30 7.23 -25.72
CA TYR A 273 -16.40 6.70 -24.70
C TYR A 273 -16.71 5.25 -24.39
N ASP A 274 -15.65 4.46 -24.31
CA ASP A 274 -15.74 3.02 -24.03
C ASP A 274 -15.97 2.74 -22.54
N SER A 275 -15.85 3.76 -21.67
CA SER A 275 -16.14 3.70 -20.24
C SER A 275 -16.37 5.11 -19.65
N TYR A 276 -16.98 5.17 -18.46
CA TYR A 276 -17.19 6.42 -17.74
C TYR A 276 -15.85 7.00 -17.27
N GLN A 277 -14.87 6.14 -16.98
CA GLN A 277 -13.51 6.55 -16.61
C GLN A 277 -12.89 7.37 -17.74
N HIS A 278 -13.01 6.88 -18.98
CA HIS A 278 -12.50 7.59 -20.15
C HIS A 278 -13.23 8.93 -20.37
N PHE A 279 -14.54 8.98 -20.13
CA PHE A 279 -15.31 10.24 -20.23
C PHE A 279 -14.90 11.25 -19.15
N ILE A 280 -14.81 10.81 -17.89
CA ILE A 280 -14.47 11.67 -16.75
C ILE A 280 -13.01 12.13 -16.81
N ASP A 281 -12.06 11.26 -17.13
CA ASP A 281 -10.66 11.65 -17.31
C ASP A 281 -10.50 12.69 -18.43
N ALA A 282 -11.30 12.57 -19.49
CA ALA A 282 -11.33 13.56 -20.56
C ALA A 282 -11.91 14.91 -20.09
N LEU A 283 -12.99 14.90 -19.31
CA LEU A 283 -13.58 16.10 -18.71
C LEU A 283 -12.64 16.77 -17.69
N LYS A 284 -12.00 16.01 -16.77
CA LYS A 284 -10.99 16.52 -15.82
C LYS A 284 -9.86 17.23 -16.57
N ARG A 285 -9.31 16.56 -17.58
CA ARG A 285 -8.18 17.08 -18.37
C ARG A 285 -8.53 18.35 -19.14
N ASP A 286 -9.70 18.40 -19.77
CA ASP A 286 -9.99 19.41 -20.79
C ASP A 286 -10.88 20.57 -20.28
N CYS A 287 -11.71 20.31 -19.27
CA CYS A 287 -12.65 21.28 -18.67
C CYS A 287 -12.26 21.74 -17.25
N GLY A 288 -11.31 21.06 -16.57
CA GLY A 288 -10.91 21.36 -15.19
C GLY A 288 -12.01 21.02 -14.15
N PRO A 289 -11.80 21.32 -12.85
CA PRO A 289 -12.73 20.97 -11.78
C PRO A 289 -14.13 21.57 -11.99
N ASN A 290 -14.19 22.80 -12.52
CA ASN A 290 -15.45 23.46 -12.87
C ASN A 290 -16.29 22.66 -13.88
N GLY A 291 -15.67 21.92 -14.81
CA GLY A 291 -16.39 21.15 -15.84
C GLY A 291 -17.35 20.09 -15.28
N PHE A 292 -17.08 19.55 -14.08
CA PHE A 292 -17.94 18.58 -13.41
C PHE A 292 -19.21 19.23 -12.88
N VAL A 293 -19.06 20.40 -12.25
CA VAL A 293 -20.16 21.20 -11.70
C VAL A 293 -21.15 21.55 -12.82
N TRP A 294 -20.64 21.91 -14.00
CA TRP A 294 -21.48 22.13 -15.18
C TRP A 294 -22.21 20.85 -15.60
N LEU A 295 -21.54 19.72 -15.79
CA LEU A 295 -22.20 18.45 -16.17
C LEU A 295 -23.34 18.06 -15.20
N LEU A 296 -23.14 18.27 -13.90
CA LEU A 296 -24.16 18.02 -12.87
C LEU A 296 -25.36 18.93 -12.98
N GLU A 297 -25.14 20.25 -13.09
CA GLU A 297 -26.24 21.20 -13.26
C GLU A 297 -27.00 20.95 -14.58
N LEU A 298 -26.30 20.55 -15.64
CA LEU A 298 -26.88 20.15 -16.93
C LEU A 298 -27.72 18.86 -16.80
N CYS A 299 -27.22 17.85 -16.09
CA CYS A 299 -27.96 16.62 -15.78
C CYS A 299 -29.19 16.91 -14.91
N ARG A 300 -29.07 17.75 -13.89
CA ARG A 300 -30.16 18.15 -12.98
C ARG A 300 -31.28 18.89 -13.73
N ARG A 301 -30.92 19.80 -14.63
CA ARG A 301 -31.87 20.60 -15.43
C ARG A 301 -32.61 19.79 -16.49
N VAL A 302 -31.92 18.93 -17.24
CA VAL A 302 -32.54 18.24 -18.39
C VAL A 302 -33.12 16.87 -18.06
N LEU A 303 -32.50 16.11 -17.14
CA LEU A 303 -33.09 14.84 -16.71
C LEU A 303 -34.31 15.08 -15.79
N GLY A 304 -34.55 16.33 -15.41
CA GLY A 304 -35.63 16.77 -14.53
C GLY A 304 -35.45 16.25 -13.11
N ASP A 305 -36.34 16.69 -12.23
CA ASP A 305 -36.53 16.10 -10.90
C ASP A 305 -37.26 14.75 -11.08
N THR A 306 -36.64 13.81 -11.79
CA THR A 306 -37.14 12.43 -11.75
C THR A 306 -36.81 11.97 -10.35
N GLY A 307 -37.82 11.94 -9.47
CA GLY A 307 -37.75 11.45 -8.10
C GLY A 307 -37.35 9.98 -8.00
N THR A 308 -36.23 9.60 -8.61
CA THR A 308 -35.54 8.32 -8.52
C THR A 308 -34.67 8.34 -7.28
N ALA A 309 -35.31 8.48 -6.13
CA ALA A 309 -34.68 8.14 -4.86
C ALA A 309 -34.40 6.63 -4.89
N ARG A 310 -33.13 6.26 -4.77
CA ARG A 310 -32.72 4.85 -4.76
C ARG A 310 -32.08 4.52 -3.43
N THR A 311 -32.41 3.35 -2.88
CA THR A 311 -31.75 2.83 -1.69
C THR A 311 -30.95 1.59 -2.05
N LEU A 312 -29.65 1.62 -1.80
CA LEU A 312 -28.76 0.46 -1.81
C LEU A 312 -28.69 -0.10 -0.39
N VAL A 313 -28.66 -1.43 -0.24
CA VAL A 313 -28.66 -2.09 1.07
C VAL A 313 -27.41 -2.95 1.21
N GLY A 314 -26.75 -2.83 2.35
CA GLY A 314 -25.47 -3.46 2.66
C GLY A 314 -24.29 -2.62 2.23
N GLU A 315 -23.10 -3.13 2.51
CA GLU A 315 -21.81 -2.52 2.15
C GLU A 315 -21.70 -2.33 0.63
N GLN A 316 -21.34 -1.13 0.20
CA GLN A 316 -21.17 -0.77 -1.21
C GLN A 316 -19.72 -0.45 -1.51
N GLU A 317 -19.24 -0.89 -2.67
CA GLU A 317 -17.89 -0.60 -3.14
C GLU A 317 -17.90 -0.18 -4.62
N VAL A 318 -17.41 1.02 -4.89
CA VAL A 318 -17.40 1.66 -6.20
C VAL A 318 -16.00 1.51 -6.82
N ARG A 319 -15.82 0.38 -7.51
CA ARG A 319 -14.56 0.02 -8.19
C ARG A 319 -14.51 0.36 -9.67
N ALA A 320 -15.63 0.79 -10.21
CA ALA A 320 -15.77 1.37 -11.52
C ALA A 320 -16.56 2.66 -11.34
N PRO A 321 -16.37 3.65 -12.23
CA PRO A 321 -17.05 4.91 -12.00
C PRO A 321 -18.58 4.76 -12.02
N PHE A 322 -19.23 5.56 -11.18
CA PHE A 322 -20.64 5.44 -10.85
C PHE A 322 -21.36 6.76 -11.10
N PHE A 323 -22.56 6.67 -11.68
CA PHE A 323 -23.46 7.82 -11.85
C PHE A 323 -24.87 7.43 -11.42
N HIS A 324 -25.47 8.25 -10.57
CA HIS A 324 -26.88 8.17 -10.21
C HIS A 324 -27.54 9.53 -10.38
N HIS A 325 -28.74 9.53 -10.96
CA HIS A 325 -29.55 10.72 -11.10
C HIS A 325 -30.66 10.73 -10.03
N GLY A 326 -30.79 11.82 -9.29
CA GLY A 326 -31.65 11.94 -8.11
C GLY A 326 -30.95 11.55 -6.81
N ASP A 327 -31.73 11.39 -5.74
CA ASP A 327 -31.19 11.07 -4.41
C ASP A 327 -30.75 9.61 -4.31
N LEU A 328 -29.66 9.38 -3.58
CA LEU A 328 -29.13 8.05 -3.31
C LEU A 328 -28.99 7.84 -1.80
N ALA A 329 -29.56 6.76 -1.31
CA ALA A 329 -29.37 6.30 0.06
C ALA A 329 -28.59 4.98 0.07
N VAL A 330 -27.64 4.82 0.99
CA VAL A 330 -26.89 3.59 1.21
C VAL A 330 -27.09 3.15 2.66
N LYS A 331 -27.72 1.99 2.85
CA LYS A 331 -27.92 1.36 4.16
C LYS A 331 -26.75 0.44 4.49
N GLY A 332 -25.62 1.04 4.84
CA GLY A 332 -24.32 0.40 5.06
C GLY A 332 -23.19 1.40 4.82
N ASN A 333 -21.95 0.93 4.78
CA ASN A 333 -20.82 1.78 4.37
C ASN A 333 -20.71 1.86 2.84
N LEU A 334 -20.09 2.92 2.34
CA LEU A 334 -19.83 3.19 0.93
C LEU A 334 -18.34 3.49 0.72
N GLN A 335 -17.63 2.57 0.05
CA GLN A 335 -16.23 2.78 -0.34
C GLN A 335 -16.17 3.22 -1.80
N VAL A 336 -15.48 4.33 -2.05
CA VAL A 336 -15.28 4.88 -3.38
C VAL A 336 -13.81 4.78 -3.76
N MET A 337 -13.53 4.19 -4.93
CA MET A 337 -12.17 4.04 -5.46
C MET A 337 -12.02 4.60 -6.89
N ARG A 338 -13.11 5.13 -7.42
CA ARG A 338 -13.28 5.63 -8.80
C ARG A 338 -14.31 6.77 -8.78
N SER A 339 -14.40 7.51 -9.88
CA SER A 339 -15.33 8.66 -9.95
C SER A 339 -16.75 8.27 -9.58
N PHE A 340 -17.38 9.04 -8.71
CA PHE A 340 -18.70 8.75 -8.16
C PHE A 340 -19.53 10.02 -8.23
N VAL A 341 -20.63 9.98 -8.98
CA VAL A 341 -21.44 11.16 -9.25
C VAL A 341 -22.89 10.88 -8.87
N VAL A 342 -23.45 11.74 -8.05
CA VAL A 342 -24.88 11.74 -7.67
C VAL A 342 -25.41 13.13 -7.94
N THR A 343 -26.47 13.24 -8.75
CA THR A 343 -27.02 14.57 -9.09
C THR A 343 -27.91 15.16 -7.99
N GLY A 344 -28.45 14.31 -7.10
CA GLY A 344 -29.21 14.70 -5.91
C GLY A 344 -28.38 14.59 -4.63
N SER A 345 -29.07 14.39 -3.51
CA SER A 345 -28.43 14.20 -2.19
C SER A 345 -27.95 12.77 -2.00
N LEU A 346 -26.87 12.60 -1.25
CA LEU A 346 -26.34 11.30 -0.85
C LEU A 346 -26.49 11.10 0.65
N THR A 347 -27.19 10.04 1.05
CA THR A 347 -27.27 9.61 2.45
C THR A 347 -26.57 8.27 2.60
N VAL A 348 -25.59 8.17 3.49
CA VAL A 348 -24.91 6.92 3.84
C VAL A 348 -25.17 6.66 5.33
N GLU A 349 -25.84 5.55 5.68
CA GLU A 349 -26.12 5.25 7.09
C GLU A 349 -24.83 4.97 7.90
N GLY A 350 -23.77 4.47 7.24
CA GLY A 350 -22.45 4.26 7.82
C GLY A 350 -21.40 5.26 7.32
N CYS A 351 -20.22 4.76 6.95
CA CYS A 351 -19.08 5.56 6.52
C CYS A 351 -19.04 5.72 5.00
N LEU A 352 -18.79 6.93 4.52
CA LEU A 352 -18.32 7.20 3.16
C LEU A 352 -16.79 7.30 3.18
N ALA A 353 -16.09 6.42 2.47
CA ALA A 353 -14.64 6.48 2.36
C ALA A 353 -14.19 6.57 0.90
N ASP A 354 -13.53 7.65 0.53
CA ASP A 354 -12.76 7.76 -0.69
C ASP A 354 -11.29 7.38 -0.42
N SER A 355 -10.84 6.26 -0.97
CA SER A 355 -9.53 5.67 -0.67
C SER A 355 -8.54 5.74 -1.84
N ARG A 356 -8.72 6.65 -2.81
CA ARG A 356 -7.81 6.80 -3.95
C ARG A 356 -7.62 8.29 -4.32
N PRO A 357 -6.36 8.76 -4.49
CA PRO A 357 -6.06 10.11 -5.00
C PRO A 357 -6.70 10.44 -6.35
N ALA A 358 -6.89 9.43 -7.21
CA ALA A 358 -7.50 9.61 -8.53
C ALA A 358 -9.05 9.60 -8.52
N SER A 359 -9.68 9.43 -7.37
CA SER A 359 -11.13 9.52 -7.22
C SER A 359 -11.63 10.92 -7.55
N GLY A 360 -12.92 11.00 -7.85
CA GLY A 360 -13.63 12.27 -7.94
C GLY A 360 -15.05 12.02 -7.48
N ILE A 361 -15.36 12.41 -6.25
CA ILE A 361 -16.72 12.35 -5.71
C ILE A 361 -17.40 13.65 -6.03
N VAL A 362 -18.58 13.57 -6.65
CA VAL A 362 -19.39 14.74 -6.91
C VAL A 362 -20.84 14.51 -6.54
N ILE A 363 -21.36 15.35 -5.66
CA ILE A 363 -22.71 15.26 -5.11
C ILE A 363 -23.40 16.60 -5.35
N GLY A 364 -24.49 16.58 -6.12
CA GLY A 364 -25.23 17.79 -6.49
C GLY A 364 -26.15 18.33 -5.40
N GLY A 365 -26.46 17.53 -4.38
CA GLY A 365 -27.24 17.92 -3.21
C GLY A 365 -26.43 17.90 -1.91
N ASP A 366 -27.08 17.56 -0.81
CA ASP A 366 -26.45 17.42 0.51
C ASP A 366 -25.82 16.02 0.67
N LEU A 367 -24.78 15.91 1.49
CA LEU A 367 -24.16 14.67 1.91
C LEU A 367 -24.40 14.45 3.40
N THR A 368 -25.03 13.33 3.76
CA THR A 368 -25.16 12.90 5.17
C THR A 368 -24.49 11.54 5.34
N ALA A 369 -23.60 11.41 6.33
CA ALA A 369 -22.96 10.15 6.67
C ALA A 369 -22.70 10.03 8.18
N GLN A 370 -22.42 8.83 8.70
CA GLN A 370 -21.85 8.73 10.06
C GLN A 370 -20.44 9.30 10.08
N ALA A 371 -19.63 8.97 9.07
CA ALA A 371 -18.30 9.52 8.88
C ALA A 371 -18.00 9.71 7.39
N VAL A 372 -17.23 10.73 7.07
CA VAL A 372 -16.73 11.03 5.73
C VAL A 372 -15.21 11.02 5.78
N TYR A 373 -14.58 10.16 4.97
CA TYR A 373 -13.15 10.16 4.73
C TYR A 373 -12.89 10.44 3.26
N THR A 374 -12.01 11.38 2.95
CA THR A 374 -11.58 11.62 1.57
C THR A 374 -10.08 11.77 1.40
N ASP A 375 -9.52 11.03 0.45
CA ASP A 375 -8.13 11.12 -0.03
C ASP A 375 -8.06 11.58 -1.50
N GLY A 376 -9.19 11.98 -2.08
CA GLY A 376 -9.30 12.49 -3.44
C GLY A 376 -10.20 13.72 -3.53
N ASP A 377 -10.40 14.23 -4.75
CA ASP A 377 -11.27 15.39 -4.98
C ASP A 377 -12.73 15.06 -4.60
N MET A 378 -13.31 15.84 -3.70
CA MET A 378 -14.72 15.74 -3.32
C MET A 378 -15.39 17.10 -3.47
N HIS A 379 -16.45 17.15 -4.28
CA HIS A 379 -17.27 18.33 -4.46
C HIS A 379 -18.72 18.04 -4.10
N VAL A 380 -19.22 18.73 -3.09
CA VAL A 380 -20.61 18.65 -2.62
C VAL A 380 -21.23 20.03 -2.82
N SER A 381 -22.23 20.15 -3.69
CA SER A 381 -22.84 21.46 -3.93
C SER A 381 -23.68 21.97 -2.73
N GLY A 382 -24.11 21.06 -1.87
CA GLY A 382 -24.85 21.32 -0.64
C GLY A 382 -23.98 21.28 0.63
N ASP A 383 -24.59 20.88 1.75
CA ASP A 383 -23.91 20.71 3.03
C ASP A 383 -23.40 19.27 3.21
N ILE A 384 -22.32 19.13 3.99
CA ILE A 384 -21.85 17.85 4.52
C ILE A 384 -22.24 17.79 6.00
N GLU A 385 -22.97 16.75 6.40
CA GLU A 385 -23.30 16.45 7.80
C GLU A 385 -22.78 15.07 8.18
N ALA A 386 -21.81 15.01 9.10
CA ALA A 386 -21.29 13.75 9.65
C ALA A 386 -20.71 13.90 11.05
N ASP A 387 -20.66 12.82 11.85
CA ASP A 387 -20.01 12.88 13.16
C ASP A 387 -18.51 13.20 13.02
N ILE A 388 -17.88 12.61 12.00
CA ILE A 388 -16.46 12.83 11.68
C ILE A 388 -16.32 13.14 10.19
N VAL A 389 -15.57 14.20 9.87
CA VAL A 389 -15.08 14.47 8.52
C VAL A 389 -13.55 14.51 8.55
N TYR A 390 -12.93 13.66 7.74
CA TYR A 390 -11.48 13.56 7.62
C TYR A 390 -11.07 13.77 6.15
N GLY A 391 -10.43 14.90 5.85
CA GLY A 391 -9.79 15.17 4.56
C GLY A 391 -8.30 14.91 4.62
N HIS A 392 -7.78 13.99 3.81
CA HIS A 392 -6.36 13.66 3.76
C HIS A 392 -5.59 14.58 2.80
N TYR A 393 -4.36 14.94 3.20
CA TYR A 393 -3.48 15.87 2.51
C TYR A 393 -2.77 15.20 1.32
N ASN A 394 -3.11 15.58 0.08
CA ASN A 394 -2.48 15.11 -1.16
C ASN A 394 -2.77 16.01 -2.38
N ASP A 395 -2.78 17.35 -2.23
CA ASP A 395 -3.12 18.30 -3.32
C ASP A 395 -4.56 18.09 -3.89
N HIS A 396 -5.52 17.73 -3.03
CA HIS A 396 -6.90 17.41 -3.41
C HIS A 396 -7.90 18.32 -2.72
N THR A 397 -8.93 18.78 -3.45
CA THR A 397 -9.90 19.74 -2.92
C THR A 397 -11.11 19.04 -2.29
N LEU A 398 -11.50 19.49 -1.09
CA LEU A 398 -12.79 19.19 -0.46
C LEU A 398 -13.67 20.45 -0.49
N GLU A 399 -14.64 20.48 -1.40
CA GLU A 399 -15.55 21.61 -1.58
C GLU A 399 -16.95 21.26 -1.07
N ALA A 400 -17.52 22.16 -0.25
CA ALA A 400 -18.88 22.08 0.24
C ALA A 400 -19.43 23.48 0.56
N ARG A 401 -20.75 23.65 0.71
CA ARG A 401 -21.29 24.90 1.24
C ARG A 401 -20.94 25.04 2.73
N THR A 402 -21.35 24.08 3.54
CA THR A 402 -21.01 24.00 4.96
C THR A 402 -20.68 22.57 5.35
N ILE A 403 -19.64 22.38 6.16
CA ILE A 403 -19.29 21.09 6.78
C ILE A 403 -19.70 21.15 8.25
N ARG A 404 -20.63 20.29 8.65
CA ARG A 404 -21.10 20.13 10.04
C ARG A 404 -20.68 18.80 10.59
N GLY A 405 -20.12 18.82 11.79
CA GLY A 405 -19.80 17.58 12.49
C GLY A 405 -19.29 17.75 13.90
N ARG A 406 -19.06 16.63 14.57
CA ARG A 406 -18.46 16.64 15.91
C ARG A 406 -16.95 16.85 15.82
N LEU A 407 -16.30 16.22 14.85
CA LEU A 407 -14.87 16.34 14.62
C LEU A 407 -14.60 16.51 13.12
N VAL A 408 -13.95 17.62 12.75
CA VAL A 408 -13.45 17.86 11.40
C VAL A 408 -11.93 17.95 11.47
N ILE A 409 -11.26 17.11 10.71
CA ILE A 409 -9.81 17.12 10.53
C ILE A 409 -9.55 17.27 9.03
N ALA A 410 -9.03 18.41 8.60
CA ALA A 410 -8.78 18.67 7.19
C ALA A 410 -7.73 19.78 7.01
N ASP A 411 -7.20 19.96 5.81
CA ASP A 411 -6.33 21.09 5.48
C ASP A 411 -7.16 22.32 5.11
N ASP A 412 -7.02 23.41 5.88
CA ASP A 412 -7.75 24.66 5.63
C ASP A 412 -7.39 25.30 4.27
N HIS A 413 -6.24 24.97 3.67
CA HIS A 413 -5.86 25.47 2.34
C HIS A 413 -6.63 24.78 1.20
N ASP A 414 -7.03 23.53 1.40
CA ASP A 414 -7.68 22.67 0.40
C ASP A 414 -9.18 22.45 0.67
N VAL A 415 -9.67 22.84 1.85
CA VAL A 415 -11.11 22.88 2.17
C VAL A 415 -11.73 24.19 1.72
N GLN A 416 -12.68 24.09 0.80
CA GLN A 416 -13.48 25.21 0.31
C GLN A 416 -14.90 25.10 0.86
N ALA A 417 -15.08 25.33 2.16
CA ALA A 417 -16.38 25.28 2.84
C ALA A 417 -16.41 26.10 4.14
N ASP A 418 -17.60 26.53 4.57
CA ASP A 418 -17.79 27.01 5.94
C ASP A 418 -17.76 25.80 6.91
N VAL A 419 -16.89 25.79 7.92
CA VAL A 419 -16.80 24.66 8.88
C VAL A 419 -17.51 25.02 10.20
N GLU A 420 -18.55 24.26 10.53
CA GLU A 420 -19.36 24.36 11.75
C GLU A 420 -19.22 23.05 12.56
N ALA A 421 -18.09 22.88 13.25
CA ALA A 421 -17.80 21.67 14.03
C ALA A 421 -17.56 21.94 15.52
N GLU A 422 -17.88 20.96 16.39
CA GLU A 422 -17.54 21.04 17.83
C GLU A 422 -16.02 21.07 18.02
N HIS A 423 -15.31 20.27 17.22
CA HIS A 423 -13.86 20.21 17.17
C HIS A 423 -13.40 20.32 15.70
N HIS A 424 -12.57 21.31 15.40
CA HIS A 424 -11.99 21.53 14.07
C HIS A 424 -10.47 21.62 14.19
N PHE A 425 -9.75 20.82 13.40
CA PHE A 425 -8.29 20.79 13.37
C PHE A 425 -7.80 20.92 11.94
N ASP A 426 -7.01 21.98 11.71
CA ASP A 426 -6.22 22.15 10.50
C ASP A 426 -5.01 21.20 10.53
N ILE A 427 -4.79 20.45 9.45
CA ILE A 427 -3.65 19.53 9.31
C ILE A 427 -2.33 20.29 9.07
N ASP A 428 -2.40 21.53 8.58
CA ASP A 428 -1.27 22.31 8.05
C ASP A 428 -0.78 23.44 9.00
N ASP A 429 -1.25 23.54 10.25
CA ASP A 429 -0.62 24.46 11.22
C ASP A 429 0.69 23.82 11.78
N TYR A 430 1.74 23.92 10.94
CA TYR A 430 3.02 23.21 10.95
C TYR A 430 3.96 23.51 12.13
N GLN A 431 4.20 22.51 13.00
CA GLN A 431 5.52 21.89 13.19
C GLN A 431 5.38 20.39 13.54
N GLN A 432 5.19 19.58 12.49
CA GLN A 432 5.12 18.10 12.48
C GLN A 432 3.90 17.46 13.15
N GLY A 433 2.85 17.31 12.34
CA GLY A 433 1.77 16.36 12.54
C GLY A 433 0.45 17.07 12.71
N TYR A 434 0.31 17.80 13.81
CA TYR A 434 -0.85 18.62 14.19
C TYR A 434 -0.34 19.53 15.33
N GLY A 435 -0.58 20.86 15.31
CA GLY A 435 0.08 21.84 16.19
C GLY A 435 0.20 21.52 17.71
N GLU A 436 0.98 22.32 18.45
CA GLU A 436 1.27 22.09 19.89
C GLU A 436 -0.01 21.82 20.70
N GLY A 437 -0.18 20.60 21.23
CA GLY A 437 -1.33 20.19 22.04
C GLY A 437 -2.47 19.47 21.31
N VAL A 438 -2.46 19.39 19.97
CA VAL A 438 -3.56 18.77 19.20
C VAL A 438 -3.60 17.26 19.40
N GLN A 439 -2.45 16.58 19.42
CA GLN A 439 -2.43 15.13 19.65
C GLN A 439 -2.95 14.78 21.05
N GLU A 440 -2.60 15.55 22.08
CA GLU A 440 -3.11 15.38 23.44
C GLU A 440 -4.62 15.63 23.50
N TYR A 441 -5.12 16.62 22.77
CA TYR A 441 -6.55 16.88 22.67
C TYR A 441 -7.29 15.74 21.98
N LEU A 442 -6.77 15.27 20.84
CA LEU A 442 -7.33 14.13 20.11
C LEU A 442 -7.31 12.87 20.96
N ARG A 443 -6.27 12.63 21.77
CA ARG A 443 -6.23 11.50 22.73
C ARG A 443 -7.27 11.61 23.83
N ALA A 444 -7.59 12.82 24.28
CA ALA A 444 -8.65 13.03 25.27
C ALA A 444 -10.05 12.82 24.66
N LEU A 445 -10.19 13.06 23.35
CA LEU A 445 -11.45 12.92 22.62
C LEU A 445 -11.69 11.49 22.10
N LEU A 446 -10.64 10.84 21.59
CA LEU A 446 -10.69 9.57 20.87
C LEU A 446 -10.11 8.41 21.69
N VAL A 447 -10.55 7.20 21.38
CA VAL A 447 -10.10 5.96 22.04
C VAL A 447 -8.64 5.64 21.71
N ASP A 448 -7.90 5.02 22.63
CA ASP A 448 -6.46 4.77 22.46
C ASP A 448 -6.14 3.89 21.23
N GLU A 449 -7.07 3.04 20.81
CA GLU A 449 -6.87 2.12 19.70
C GLU A 449 -6.75 2.80 18.34
N VAL A 450 -7.14 4.08 18.19
CA VAL A 450 -6.91 4.81 16.91
C VAL A 450 -5.53 5.46 16.85
N PHE A 451 -4.69 5.28 17.86
CA PHE A 451 -3.32 5.81 17.88
C PHE A 451 -2.30 4.69 17.70
N THR A 452 -1.37 4.86 16.78
CA THR A 452 -0.27 3.90 16.55
C THR A 452 1.08 4.55 16.79
N LYS A 453 2.03 3.76 17.28
CA LYS A 453 3.41 4.21 17.50
C LYS A 453 4.28 3.75 16.34
N ASP A 454 4.82 4.70 15.60
CA ASP A 454 5.83 4.42 14.57
C ASP A 454 7.22 4.28 15.21
N ASP A 455 8.08 3.48 14.59
CA ASP A 455 9.44 3.22 15.04
C ASP A 455 10.33 4.46 14.83
N GLY A 456 10.39 5.31 15.85
CA GLY A 456 11.18 6.55 15.83
C GLY A 456 10.54 7.68 16.62
N ASP A 457 9.23 7.61 16.86
CA ASP A 457 8.50 8.62 17.61
C ASP A 457 8.45 8.27 19.10
N ASP A 458 8.54 9.30 19.95
CA ASP A 458 8.42 9.10 21.40
C ASP A 458 6.96 8.77 21.80
N GLU A 459 5.98 9.21 21.00
CA GLU A 459 4.54 9.10 21.28
C GLU A 459 3.71 8.55 20.10
N ALA A 460 2.62 7.84 20.39
CA ALA A 460 1.72 7.27 19.38
C ALA A 460 0.85 8.35 18.69
N GLN A 461 0.87 8.47 17.37
CA GLN A 461 0.08 9.48 16.67
C GLN A 461 -1.28 8.91 16.23
N LEU A 462 -2.25 9.79 15.98
CA LEU A 462 -3.53 9.39 15.38
C LEU A 462 -3.24 8.70 14.04
N ASP A 463 -3.68 7.46 13.90
CA ASP A 463 -3.61 6.71 12.65
C ASP A 463 -4.96 6.80 11.91
N PRO A 464 -5.04 7.54 10.79
CA PRO A 464 -6.27 7.66 10.01
C PRO A 464 -6.77 6.29 9.53
N GLY A 465 -5.87 5.35 9.25
CA GLY A 465 -6.23 3.99 8.81
C GLY A 465 -6.97 3.21 9.90
N THR A 466 -6.46 3.24 11.13
CA THR A 466 -7.11 2.57 12.27
C THR A 466 -8.38 3.30 12.72
N LEU A 467 -8.42 4.63 12.66
CA LEU A 467 -9.64 5.42 12.86
C LEU A 467 -10.73 5.00 11.89
N LEU A 468 -10.42 4.97 10.59
CA LEU A 468 -11.35 4.58 9.53
C LEU A 468 -11.80 3.13 9.68
N SER A 469 -10.89 2.20 9.99
CA SER A 469 -11.21 0.80 10.21
C SER A 469 -12.21 0.59 11.35
N ARG A 470 -12.06 1.30 12.47
CA ARG A 470 -13.02 1.22 13.59
C ARG A 470 -14.38 1.79 13.20
N LEU A 471 -14.39 2.95 12.54
CA LEU A 471 -15.63 3.55 12.03
C LEU A 471 -16.36 2.61 11.09
N TRP A 472 -15.63 1.98 10.16
CA TRP A 472 -16.17 1.00 9.22
C TRP A 472 -16.82 -0.21 9.92
N GLU A 473 -16.21 -0.67 11.01
CA GLU A 473 -16.71 -1.77 11.83
C GLU A 473 -17.85 -1.36 12.79
N GLY A 474 -18.26 -0.08 12.77
CA GLY A 474 -19.26 0.46 13.69
C GLY A 474 -18.80 0.50 15.15
N LYS A 475 -17.49 0.46 15.39
CA LYS A 475 -16.91 0.56 16.74
C LYS A 475 -16.87 2.01 17.19
N PRO A 476 -17.06 2.28 18.50
CA PRO A 476 -16.92 3.63 19.02
C PRO A 476 -15.49 4.13 18.85
N VAL A 477 -15.37 5.37 18.39
CA VAL A 477 -14.09 6.08 18.24
C VAL A 477 -13.94 7.25 19.22
N PHE A 478 -15.05 7.86 19.64
CA PHE A 478 -15.04 8.82 20.73
C PHE A 478 -15.00 8.10 22.07
N ARG A 479 -14.26 8.67 23.03
CA ARG A 479 -14.39 8.26 24.43
C ARG A 479 -15.80 8.58 24.93
N PRO A 480 -16.38 7.75 25.81
CA PRO A 480 -17.62 8.09 26.48
C PRO A 480 -17.43 9.41 27.24
N ALA A 481 -18.40 10.32 27.13
CA ALA A 481 -18.41 11.51 27.98
C ALA A 481 -18.59 11.06 29.44
N ASP A 482 -17.71 11.54 30.33
CA ASP A 482 -17.79 11.31 31.78
C ASP A 482 -19.04 11.96 32.41
#